data_AF-A0A8G2ETW4-F1
#
_entry.id   AF-A0A8G2ETW4-F1
#
_cell.length_a   1.000
_cell.length_b   1.000
_cell.length_c   1.000
_cell.angle_alpha   90.00
_cell.angle_beta   90.00
_cell.angle_gamma   90.00
#
_symmetry.space_group_name_H-M   'P 1'
#
loop_
_entity.id
_entity.type
_entity.pdbx_description
1 polymer ?
#
loop_
_entity_poly.entity_id
_entity_poly.type
_entity_poly.pdbx_seq_one_letter_code
_entity_poly.pdbx_strand_id
1 'polypeptide(L)'
;MPVSGSLIDVVVSLVLVYILTALICSAVREFFASAFQLRQKALARTIRDLCGENEDPCVTNNLAGRILDHPAIRKLRMPGKIGPSYLSARLFAGALLDELTVLAQASGTARPRVADLLAAAPNNDLRRSLGLFAQEAGMDRQAFRQRIEDWYDDAMDRATGWYRRRSRSWILIFAAAVAVALNIDTLEIARIVWTGTAAFGAGVPAAGSPQDAILTAGPGMPIGWIFAEESRPWTAGLAAVSVIASHPSKLLGFLITAVAVSLTADLWFSLLRRRGGLRATGALPERRMAGVHPAPYPAIQMSAVGLAPERAESDLEASGLTRDDIEDIQRALGMTGRFLTGHLDPATRSMIEEYQLSVGRRPTGVLTPYLVERLLNPFER
;
A
#
# COMPACT_ATOMS: atom_id res chain seq x y z
N MET A 1 -13.99 51.96 3.85
CA MET A 1 -12.58 51.52 3.85
C MET A 1 -12.58 50.05 3.45
N PRO A 2 -11.86 49.62 2.39
CA PRO A 2 -11.79 48.20 2.06
C PRO A 2 -11.07 47.50 3.21
N VAL A 3 -11.75 46.56 3.85
CA VAL A 3 -11.16 45.70 4.88
C VAL A 3 -10.15 44.82 4.15
N SER A 4 -8.86 45.07 4.34
CA SER A 4 -7.81 44.18 3.88
C SER A 4 -8.08 42.81 4.50
N GLY A 5 -8.21 41.76 3.69
CA GLY A 5 -8.44 40.42 4.22
C GLY A 5 -7.29 40.05 5.16
N SER A 6 -7.61 39.59 6.37
CA SER A 6 -6.57 39.12 7.27
C SER A 6 -5.92 37.87 6.66
N LEU A 7 -4.65 37.60 6.97
CA LEU A 7 -3.98 36.37 6.52
C LEU A 7 -4.80 35.12 6.90
N ILE A 8 -5.50 35.17 8.02
CA ILE A 8 -6.38 34.10 8.51
C ILE A 8 -7.53 33.86 7.54
N ASP A 9 -8.16 34.90 6.99
CA ASP A 9 -9.27 34.76 6.03
C ASP A 9 -8.84 34.08 4.74
N VAL A 10 -7.63 34.41 4.25
CA VAL A 10 -7.04 33.75 3.07
C VAL A 10 -6.82 32.27 3.33
N VAL A 11 -6.21 31.94 4.47
CA VAL A 11 -5.91 30.55 4.84
C VAL A 11 -7.20 29.74 5.00
N VAL A 12 -8.20 30.27 5.71
CA VAL A 12 -9.48 29.59 5.91
C VAL A 12 -10.19 29.32 4.58
N SER A 13 -10.19 30.31 3.68
CA SER A 13 -10.82 30.18 2.35
C SER A 13 -10.14 29.11 1.50
N LEU A 14 -8.80 29.08 1.47
CA LEU A 14 -8.04 28.07 0.72
C LEU A 14 -8.27 26.66 1.28
N VAL A 15 -8.29 26.51 2.61
CA VAL A 15 -8.55 25.22 3.26
C VAL A 15 -9.93 24.69 2.88
N LEU A 16 -10.97 25.54 2.90
CA LEU A 16 -12.33 25.13 2.53
C LEU A 16 -12.40 24.66 1.08
N VAL A 17 -11.80 25.42 0.15
CA VAL A 17 -11.76 25.05 -1.28
C VAL A 17 -11.04 23.72 -1.45
N TYR A 18 -9.87 23.53 -0.83
CA TYR A 18 -9.12 22.28 -0.96
C TYR A 18 -9.88 21.07 -0.41
N ILE A 19 -10.63 21.22 0.69
CA ILE A 19 -11.46 20.13 1.23
C ILE A 19 -12.56 19.75 0.23
N LEU A 20 -13.30 20.73 -0.31
CA LEU A 20 -14.37 20.47 -1.27
C LEU A 20 -13.82 19.81 -2.55
N THR A 21 -12.71 20.34 -3.08
CA THR A 21 -12.07 19.77 -4.28
C THR A 21 -11.52 18.37 -4.02
N ALA A 22 -10.95 18.09 -2.84
CA ALA A 22 -10.46 16.76 -2.47
C ALA A 22 -11.60 15.73 -2.39
N LEU A 23 -12.78 16.11 -1.89
CA LEU A 23 -13.96 15.24 -1.86
C LEU A 23 -14.41 14.87 -3.28
N ILE A 24 -14.47 15.84 -4.19
CA ILE A 24 -14.79 15.62 -5.60
C ILE A 24 -13.75 14.69 -6.25
N CYS A 25 -12.46 14.97 -6.04
CA CYS A 25 -11.38 14.14 -6.60
C CYS A 25 -11.45 12.68 -6.10
N SER A 26 -11.82 12.47 -4.83
CA SER A 26 -12.01 11.13 -4.28
C SER A 26 -13.18 10.39 -4.92
N ALA A 27 -14.31 11.08 -5.14
CA ALA A 27 -15.48 10.52 -5.82
C ALA A 27 -15.17 10.15 -7.27
N VAL A 28 -14.49 11.05 -8.00
CA VAL A 28 -14.03 10.78 -9.38
C VAL A 28 -13.11 9.57 -9.40
N ARG A 29 -12.08 9.53 -8.56
CA ARG A 29 -11.15 8.39 -8.48
C ARG A 29 -11.88 7.08 -8.21
N GLU A 30 -12.85 7.06 -7.29
CA GLU A 30 -13.60 5.83 -6.96
C GLU A 30 -14.54 5.42 -8.10
N PHE A 31 -15.16 6.38 -8.80
CA PHE A 31 -15.94 6.12 -10.01
C PHE A 31 -15.09 5.44 -11.09
N PHE A 32 -13.91 5.97 -11.39
CA PHE A 32 -12.98 5.35 -12.34
C PHE A 32 -12.53 3.96 -11.84
N ALA A 33 -12.17 3.82 -10.57
CA ALA A 33 -11.75 2.52 -10.03
C ALA A 33 -12.87 1.45 -10.14
N SER A 34 -14.12 1.84 -9.91
CA SER A 34 -15.29 0.97 -9.98
C SER A 34 -15.70 0.64 -11.42
N ALA A 35 -15.74 1.65 -12.30
CA ALA A 35 -16.11 1.52 -13.70
C ALA A 35 -15.15 0.60 -14.45
N PHE A 36 -13.84 0.74 -14.20
CA PHE A 36 -12.81 -0.06 -14.86
C PHE A 36 -12.47 -1.37 -14.14
N GLN A 37 -13.13 -1.68 -13.01
CA GLN A 37 -12.92 -2.88 -12.19
C GLN A 37 -11.43 -3.09 -11.83
N LEU A 38 -10.71 -1.98 -11.58
CA LEU A 38 -9.24 -1.99 -11.51
C LEU A 38 -8.69 -2.92 -10.42
N ARG A 39 -9.40 -3.04 -9.29
CA ARG A 39 -9.01 -3.92 -8.17
C ARG A 39 -9.10 -5.40 -8.55
N GLN A 40 -10.19 -5.80 -9.20
CA GLN A 40 -10.42 -7.18 -9.64
C GLN A 40 -9.42 -7.57 -10.74
N LYS A 41 -9.16 -6.66 -11.68
CA LYS A 41 -8.15 -6.86 -12.72
C LYS A 41 -6.73 -6.94 -12.13
N ALA A 42 -6.40 -6.14 -11.12
CA ALA A 42 -5.11 -6.20 -10.44
C ALA A 42 -4.92 -7.54 -9.72
N LEU A 43 -5.95 -8.03 -9.02
CA LEU A 43 -5.94 -9.35 -8.40
C LEU A 43 -5.75 -10.47 -9.43
N ALA A 44 -6.55 -10.45 -10.51
CA ALA A 44 -6.47 -11.46 -11.56
C ALA A 44 -5.10 -11.47 -12.27
N ARG A 45 -4.49 -10.30 -12.48
CA ARG A 45 -3.10 -10.21 -12.98
C ARG A 45 -2.10 -10.79 -11.99
N THR A 46 -2.21 -10.46 -10.71
CA THR A 46 -1.29 -10.99 -9.69
C THR A 46 -1.37 -12.52 -9.62
N ILE A 47 -2.57 -13.10 -9.64
CA ILE A 47 -2.76 -14.56 -9.62
C ILE A 47 -2.16 -15.21 -10.88
N ARG A 48 -2.32 -14.59 -12.04
CA ARG A 48 -1.70 -15.04 -13.29
C ARG A 48 -0.18 -15.02 -13.22
N ASP A 49 0.38 -13.92 -12.73
CA ASP A 49 1.83 -13.75 -12.58
C ASP A 49 2.39 -14.82 -11.63
N LEU A 50 1.67 -15.11 -10.54
CA LEU A 50 2.02 -16.21 -9.61
C LEU A 50 1.93 -17.57 -10.29
N CYS A 51 0.94 -17.80 -11.13
CA CYS A 51 0.83 -19.03 -11.90
C CYS A 51 1.88 -19.13 -13.01
N GLY A 52 2.69 -18.10 -13.29
CA GLY A 52 3.70 -18.11 -14.35
C GLY A 52 3.10 -18.07 -15.76
N GLU A 53 1.92 -17.46 -15.92
CA GLU A 53 1.17 -17.44 -17.18
C GLU A 53 1.29 -16.07 -17.86
N ASN A 54 1.53 -16.06 -19.18
CA ASN A 54 1.65 -14.81 -19.95
C ASN A 54 0.31 -14.33 -20.53
N GLU A 55 -0.71 -15.20 -20.57
CA GLU A 55 -2.01 -14.92 -21.17
C GLU A 55 -3.07 -14.50 -20.12
N ASP A 56 -4.05 -13.69 -20.53
CA ASP A 56 -5.13 -13.24 -19.66
C ASP A 56 -5.99 -14.42 -19.14
N PRO A 57 -6.14 -14.62 -17.81
CA PRO A 57 -6.96 -15.69 -17.21
C PRO A 57 -8.44 -15.60 -17.53
N CYS A 58 -8.88 -14.43 -18.01
CA CYS A 58 -10.25 -14.19 -18.43
C CYS A 58 -10.51 -14.66 -19.87
N VAL A 59 -9.47 -15.03 -20.61
CA VAL A 59 -9.50 -15.32 -22.06
C VAL A 59 -9.11 -16.77 -22.35
N THR A 60 -8.18 -17.34 -21.58
CA THR A 60 -7.70 -18.72 -21.75
C THR A 60 -8.14 -19.62 -20.58
N ASN A 61 -8.42 -20.91 -20.82
CA ASN A 61 -8.68 -21.93 -19.78
C ASN A 61 -7.38 -22.34 -19.04
N ASN A 62 -6.66 -21.33 -18.56
CA ASN A 62 -5.38 -21.47 -17.88
C ASN A 62 -5.59 -21.71 -16.37
N LEU A 63 -4.53 -22.07 -15.65
CA LEU A 63 -4.62 -22.43 -14.24
C LEU A 63 -5.18 -21.27 -13.40
N ALA A 64 -4.76 -20.04 -13.68
CA ALA A 64 -5.27 -18.86 -12.97
C ALA A 64 -6.79 -18.66 -13.17
N GLY A 65 -7.30 -18.91 -14.37
CA GLY A 65 -8.73 -18.85 -14.68
C GLY A 65 -9.51 -19.92 -13.92
N ARG A 66 -9.00 -21.16 -13.91
CA ARG A 66 -9.60 -22.28 -13.16
C ARG A 66 -9.64 -22.02 -11.65
N ILE A 67 -8.58 -21.46 -11.09
CA ILE A 67 -8.56 -21.02 -9.67
C ILE A 67 -9.65 -19.97 -9.41
N LEU A 68 -9.79 -18.97 -10.28
CA LEU A 68 -10.79 -17.91 -10.09
C LEU A 68 -12.23 -18.40 -10.27
N ASP A 69 -12.47 -19.38 -11.14
CA ASP A 69 -13.78 -20.00 -11.37
C ASP A 69 -14.06 -21.18 -10.43
N HIS A 70 -13.13 -21.53 -9.54
CA HIS A 70 -13.27 -22.60 -8.56
C HIS A 70 -14.55 -22.42 -7.71
N PRO A 71 -15.33 -23.48 -7.41
CA PRO A 71 -16.64 -23.36 -6.74
C PRO A 71 -16.63 -22.60 -5.41
N ALA A 72 -15.52 -22.66 -4.67
CA ALA A 72 -15.35 -21.94 -3.40
C ALA A 72 -15.09 -20.43 -3.60
N ILE A 73 -14.52 -20.03 -4.74
CA ILE A 73 -14.12 -18.64 -5.03
C ILE A 73 -15.19 -17.95 -5.86
N ARG A 74 -15.80 -18.65 -6.83
CA ARG A 74 -16.84 -18.12 -7.71
C ARG A 74 -18.03 -17.55 -6.94
N LYS A 75 -18.35 -18.10 -5.77
CA LYS A 75 -19.42 -17.60 -4.89
C LYS A 75 -19.11 -16.24 -4.24
N LEU A 76 -17.85 -15.82 -4.21
CA LEU A 76 -17.42 -14.52 -3.71
C LEU A 76 -17.50 -13.41 -4.77
N ARG A 77 -17.76 -13.78 -6.03
CA ARG A 77 -17.89 -12.83 -7.14
C ARG A 77 -19.23 -12.11 -7.05
N MET A 78 -19.17 -10.77 -7.07
CA MET A 78 -20.39 -9.97 -7.18
C MET A 78 -21.05 -10.20 -8.56
N PRO A 79 -22.39 -10.27 -8.65
CA PRO A 79 -23.08 -10.40 -9.93
C PRO A 79 -22.67 -9.29 -10.91
N GLY A 80 -22.39 -9.67 -12.17
CA GLY A 80 -21.97 -8.72 -13.22
C GLY A 80 -20.52 -8.21 -13.13
N LYS A 81 -19.69 -8.76 -12.23
CA LYS A 81 -18.26 -8.45 -12.12
C LYS A 81 -17.39 -9.61 -12.59
N ILE A 82 -16.16 -9.32 -13.05
CA ILE A 82 -15.23 -10.31 -13.62
C ILE A 82 -14.68 -11.26 -12.54
N GLY A 83 -14.45 -10.78 -11.32
CA GLY A 83 -13.87 -11.56 -10.22
C GLY A 83 -14.13 -10.96 -8.84
N PRO A 84 -13.70 -11.62 -7.75
CA PRO A 84 -13.77 -11.03 -6.41
C PRO A 84 -12.81 -9.84 -6.28
N SER A 85 -13.11 -8.89 -5.38
CA SER A 85 -12.23 -7.73 -5.13
C SER A 85 -11.04 -8.05 -4.23
N TYR A 86 -11.11 -9.15 -3.49
CA TYR A 86 -10.07 -9.68 -2.62
C TYR A 86 -10.26 -11.19 -2.49
N LEU A 87 -9.16 -11.93 -2.39
CA LEU A 87 -9.13 -13.38 -2.20
C LEU A 87 -8.17 -13.66 -1.04
N SER A 88 -8.58 -14.50 -0.09
CA SER A 88 -7.70 -14.87 1.03
C SER A 88 -6.70 -15.93 0.61
N ALA A 89 -5.51 -15.90 1.22
CA ALA A 89 -4.46 -16.90 1.03
C ALA A 89 -4.99 -18.33 1.18
N ARG A 90 -5.81 -18.57 2.22
CA ARG A 90 -6.44 -19.86 2.48
C ARG A 90 -7.28 -20.37 1.29
N LEU A 91 -8.10 -19.50 0.70
CA LEU A 91 -8.95 -19.90 -0.43
C LEU A 91 -8.13 -20.09 -1.70
N PHE A 92 -7.15 -19.23 -1.93
CA PHE A 92 -6.20 -19.37 -3.04
C PHE A 92 -5.41 -20.68 -2.97
N ALA A 93 -4.71 -20.93 -1.86
CA ALA A 93 -3.92 -22.14 -1.67
C ALA A 93 -4.79 -23.41 -1.73
N GLY A 94 -6.02 -23.33 -1.21
CA GLY A 94 -7.00 -24.41 -1.33
C GLY A 94 -7.36 -24.71 -2.78
N ALA A 95 -7.77 -23.69 -3.54
CA ALA A 95 -8.13 -23.85 -4.94
C ALA A 95 -6.94 -24.28 -5.81
N LEU A 96 -5.75 -23.74 -5.58
CA LEU A 96 -4.52 -24.14 -6.30
C LEU A 96 -4.19 -25.62 -6.04
N LEU A 97 -4.19 -26.06 -4.79
CA LEU A 97 -3.90 -27.47 -4.45
C LEU A 97 -4.98 -28.42 -4.96
N ASP A 98 -6.25 -28.00 -4.97
CA ASP A 98 -7.35 -28.80 -5.53
C ASP A 98 -7.20 -28.95 -7.05
N GLU A 99 -6.94 -27.86 -7.78
CA GLU A 99 -6.71 -27.92 -9.24
C GLU A 99 -5.49 -28.77 -9.58
N LEU A 100 -4.38 -28.65 -8.85
CA LEU A 100 -3.21 -29.53 -9.02
C LEU A 100 -3.53 -31.00 -8.69
N THR A 101 -4.41 -31.25 -7.71
CA THR A 101 -4.88 -32.61 -7.37
C THR A 101 -5.68 -33.20 -8.53
N VAL A 102 -6.58 -32.42 -9.12
CA VAL A 102 -7.37 -32.83 -10.30
C VAL A 102 -6.44 -33.13 -11.49
N LEU A 103 -5.42 -32.30 -11.73
CA LEU A 103 -4.43 -32.52 -12.79
C LEU A 103 -3.58 -33.77 -12.56
N ALA A 104 -3.12 -34.01 -11.32
CA ALA A 104 -2.35 -35.20 -10.96
C ALA A 104 -3.19 -36.49 -11.06
N GLN A 105 -4.46 -36.43 -10.68
CA GLN A 105 -5.41 -37.54 -10.84
C GLN A 105 -5.69 -37.84 -12.30
N ALA A 106 -5.81 -36.82 -13.16
CA ALA A 106 -5.94 -37.00 -14.60
C ALA A 106 -4.71 -37.70 -15.22
N SER A 107 -3.54 -37.60 -14.58
CA SER A 107 -2.32 -38.30 -14.96
C SER A 107 -2.20 -39.71 -14.36
N GLY A 108 -3.25 -40.23 -13.71
CA GLY A 108 -3.33 -41.61 -13.22
C GLY A 108 -3.01 -41.81 -11.73
N THR A 109 -2.78 -40.73 -10.97
CA THR A 109 -2.44 -40.85 -9.53
C THR A 109 -3.68 -40.70 -8.65
N ALA A 110 -4.21 -41.80 -8.10
CA ALA A 110 -5.46 -41.79 -7.33
C ALA A 110 -5.41 -40.91 -6.05
N ARG A 111 -4.28 -40.93 -5.34
CA ARG A 111 -4.05 -40.12 -4.12
C ARG A 111 -2.73 -39.36 -4.28
N PRO A 112 -2.74 -38.20 -4.95
CA PRO A 112 -1.51 -37.47 -5.23
C PRO A 112 -0.88 -36.95 -3.95
N ARG A 113 0.41 -37.25 -3.80
CA ARG A 113 1.30 -36.67 -2.79
C ARG A 113 1.86 -35.34 -3.30
N VAL A 114 2.57 -34.61 -2.44
CA VAL A 114 3.17 -33.31 -2.80
C VAL A 114 4.04 -33.43 -4.06
N ALA A 115 4.84 -34.49 -4.20
CA ALA A 115 5.66 -34.73 -5.41
C ALA A 115 4.82 -34.84 -6.70
N ASP A 116 3.67 -35.50 -6.63
CA ASP A 116 2.77 -35.68 -7.78
C ASP A 116 2.12 -34.35 -8.18
N LEU A 117 1.81 -33.50 -7.19
CA LEU A 117 1.29 -32.15 -7.42
C LEU A 117 2.33 -31.25 -8.11
N LEU A 118 3.61 -31.38 -7.75
CA LEU A 118 4.71 -30.65 -8.42
C LEU A 118 4.88 -31.11 -9.87
N ALA A 119 4.78 -32.42 -10.11
CA ALA A 119 4.83 -32.96 -11.47
C ALA A 119 3.67 -32.44 -12.33
N ALA A 120 2.47 -32.37 -11.75
CA ALA A 120 1.25 -31.88 -12.39
C ALA A 120 1.21 -30.35 -12.64
N ALA A 121 2.16 -29.58 -12.09
CA ALA A 121 2.22 -28.14 -12.34
C ALA A 121 2.39 -27.85 -13.85
N PRO A 122 1.57 -26.95 -14.43
CA PRO A 122 1.49 -26.76 -15.88
C PRO A 122 2.74 -26.13 -16.51
N ASN A 123 3.55 -25.39 -15.73
CA ASN A 123 4.77 -24.76 -16.22
C ASN A 123 5.94 -24.92 -15.23
N ASN A 124 7.15 -24.67 -15.75
CA ASN A 124 8.38 -24.88 -15.02
C ASN A 124 8.61 -23.85 -13.91
N ASP A 125 8.16 -22.61 -14.08
CA ASP A 125 8.37 -21.55 -13.08
C ASP A 125 7.53 -21.79 -11.83
N LEU A 126 6.26 -22.16 -12.00
CA LEU A 126 5.39 -22.57 -10.90
C LEU A 126 5.92 -23.86 -10.26
N ARG A 127 6.33 -24.85 -11.06
CA ARG A 127 6.92 -26.10 -10.53
C ARG A 127 8.15 -25.84 -9.67
N ARG A 128 9.05 -24.95 -10.10
CA ARG A 128 10.25 -24.58 -9.34
C ARG A 128 9.90 -23.86 -8.04
N SER A 129 8.97 -22.90 -8.10
CA SER A 129 8.52 -22.15 -6.93
C SER A 129 7.85 -23.06 -5.90
N LEU A 130 6.90 -23.89 -6.35
CA LEU A 130 6.25 -24.88 -5.49
C LEU A 130 7.23 -25.95 -5.00
N GLY A 131 8.22 -26.33 -5.81
CA GLY A 131 9.26 -27.28 -5.41
C GLY A 131 10.09 -26.79 -4.23
N LEU A 132 10.45 -25.50 -4.23
CA LEU A 132 11.14 -24.87 -3.11
C LEU A 132 10.28 -24.90 -1.84
N PHE A 133 9.00 -24.55 -1.94
CA PHE A 133 8.08 -24.59 -0.79
C PHE A 133 7.84 -26.01 -0.27
N ALA A 134 7.80 -27.00 -1.15
CA ALA A 134 7.65 -28.41 -0.79
C ALA A 134 8.88 -28.94 -0.05
N GLN A 135 10.08 -28.55 -0.48
CA GLN A 135 11.34 -28.90 0.19
C GLN A 135 11.44 -28.26 1.57
N GLU A 136 11.14 -26.96 1.69
CA GLU A 136 11.11 -26.25 2.98
C GLU A 136 10.08 -26.82 3.96
N ALA A 137 8.99 -27.39 3.44
CA ALA A 137 7.94 -28.04 4.21
C ALA A 137 8.25 -29.50 4.57
N GLY A 138 9.41 -30.05 4.18
CA GLY A 138 9.75 -31.45 4.39
C GLY A 138 8.78 -32.42 3.70
N MET A 139 8.17 -32.00 2.57
CA MET A 139 7.12 -32.72 1.85
C MET A 139 5.82 -32.96 2.65
N ASP A 140 5.64 -32.29 3.79
CA ASP A 140 4.39 -32.34 4.54
C ASP A 140 3.31 -31.50 3.85
N ARG A 141 2.09 -32.04 3.74
CA ARG A 141 0.99 -31.42 2.99
C ARG A 141 0.48 -30.15 3.68
N GLN A 142 0.45 -30.13 5.02
CA GLN A 142 -0.06 -28.99 5.77
C GLN A 142 0.97 -27.85 5.79
N ALA A 143 2.23 -28.17 6.05
CA ALA A 143 3.32 -27.20 5.97
C ALA A 143 3.49 -26.64 4.55
N PHE A 144 3.38 -27.48 3.51
CA PHE A 144 3.44 -27.04 2.11
C PHE A 144 2.31 -26.06 1.78
N ARG A 145 1.08 -26.39 2.21
CA ARG A 145 -0.06 -25.48 2.08
C ARG A 145 0.21 -24.14 2.76
N GLN A 146 0.75 -24.15 3.99
CA GLN A 146 1.07 -22.91 4.70
C GLN A 146 2.08 -22.05 3.94
N ARG A 147 3.12 -22.67 3.35
CA ARG A 147 4.11 -21.94 2.54
C ARG A 147 3.51 -21.30 1.29
N ILE A 148 2.54 -21.95 0.65
CA ILE A 148 1.79 -21.35 -0.47
C ILE A 148 0.94 -20.17 0.01
N GLU A 149 0.32 -20.29 1.19
CA GLU A 149 -0.45 -19.19 1.80
C GLU A 149 0.46 -17.97 2.06
N ASP A 150 1.61 -18.19 2.68
CA ASP A 150 2.59 -17.14 2.98
C ASP A 150 3.13 -16.48 1.69
N TRP A 151 3.45 -17.29 0.67
CA TRP A 151 3.88 -16.79 -0.64
C TRP A 151 2.82 -15.93 -1.34
N TYR A 152 1.55 -16.33 -1.25
CA TYR A 152 0.45 -15.56 -1.79
C TYR A 152 0.29 -14.22 -1.07
N ASP A 153 0.39 -14.21 0.26
CA ASP A 153 0.30 -12.98 1.05
C ASP A 153 1.44 -12.02 0.69
N ASP A 154 2.69 -12.50 0.58
CA ASP A 154 3.84 -11.70 0.14
C ASP A 154 3.61 -11.09 -1.25
N ALA A 155 3.04 -11.88 -2.17
CA ALA A 155 2.70 -11.41 -3.51
C ALA A 155 1.59 -10.35 -3.49
N MET A 156 0.57 -10.53 -2.65
CA MET A 156 -0.53 -9.59 -2.49
C MET A 156 -0.10 -8.29 -1.80
N ASP A 157 0.85 -8.35 -0.87
CA ASP A 157 1.45 -7.15 -0.27
C ASP A 157 2.22 -6.34 -1.31
N ARG A 158 2.99 -7.01 -2.18
CA ARG A 158 3.68 -6.36 -3.31
C ARG A 158 2.69 -5.77 -4.30
N ALA A 159 1.66 -6.51 -4.69
CA ALA A 159 0.62 -6.05 -5.62
C ALA A 159 -0.14 -4.84 -5.05
N THR A 160 -0.48 -4.88 -3.75
CA THR A 160 -1.11 -3.77 -3.03
C THR A 160 -0.21 -2.55 -3.00
N GLY A 161 1.09 -2.73 -2.74
CA GLY A 161 2.08 -1.66 -2.76
C GLY A 161 2.23 -1.01 -4.14
N TRP A 162 2.27 -1.81 -5.21
CA TRP A 162 2.30 -1.30 -6.60
C TRP A 162 1.02 -0.52 -6.94
N TYR A 163 -0.15 -1.06 -6.58
CA TYR A 163 -1.44 -0.38 -6.78
C TYR A 163 -1.51 0.94 -6.03
N ARG A 164 -1.07 1.01 -4.77
CA ARG A 164 -1.04 2.25 -3.99
C ARG A 164 -0.14 3.30 -4.63
N ARG A 165 1.06 2.92 -5.08
CA ARG A 165 1.98 3.84 -5.79
C ARG A 165 1.37 4.38 -7.09
N ARG A 166 0.78 3.49 -7.90
CA ARG A 166 0.09 3.88 -9.15
C ARG A 166 -1.10 4.80 -8.87
N SER A 167 -1.88 4.51 -7.82
CA SER A 167 -3.06 5.30 -7.42
C SER A 167 -2.68 6.71 -6.96
N ARG A 168 -1.52 6.88 -6.33
CA ARG A 168 -1.01 8.21 -5.94
C ARG A 168 -0.69 9.09 -7.16
N SER A 169 -0.16 8.53 -8.24
CA SER A 169 0.01 9.30 -9.47
C SER A 169 -1.34 9.68 -10.10
N TRP A 170 -2.33 8.78 -10.05
CA TRP A 170 -3.66 9.07 -10.56
C TRP A 170 -4.38 10.17 -9.77
N ILE A 171 -4.24 10.24 -8.44
CA ILE A 171 -4.90 11.29 -7.66
C ILE A 171 -4.36 12.69 -8.01
N LEU A 172 -3.05 12.80 -8.29
CA LEU A 172 -2.44 14.05 -8.75
C LEU A 172 -2.97 14.46 -10.12
N ILE A 173 -3.09 13.51 -11.07
CA ILE A 173 -3.64 13.77 -12.40
C ILE A 173 -5.10 14.23 -12.31
N PHE A 174 -5.92 13.56 -11.50
CA PHE A 174 -7.32 13.96 -11.30
C PHE A 174 -7.43 15.32 -10.61
N ALA A 175 -6.61 15.59 -9.59
CA ALA A 175 -6.59 16.90 -8.93
C ALA A 175 -6.21 18.02 -9.91
N ALA A 176 -5.20 17.81 -10.75
CA ALA A 176 -4.82 18.75 -11.80
C ALA A 176 -5.94 18.94 -12.83
N ALA A 177 -6.55 17.85 -13.31
CA ALA A 177 -7.65 17.90 -14.27
C ALA A 177 -8.87 18.64 -13.71
N VAL A 178 -9.25 18.39 -12.45
CA VAL A 178 -10.35 19.08 -11.77
C VAL A 178 -10.02 20.55 -11.53
N ALA A 179 -8.79 20.87 -11.11
CA ALA A 179 -8.36 22.25 -10.91
C ALA A 179 -8.44 23.06 -12.22
N VAL A 180 -7.98 22.49 -13.33
CA VAL A 180 -8.10 23.13 -14.66
C VAL A 180 -9.57 23.20 -15.08
N ALA A 181 -10.32 22.10 -15.02
CA ALA A 181 -11.72 22.08 -15.48
C ALA A 181 -12.62 23.07 -14.73
N LEU A 182 -12.39 23.25 -13.43
CA LEU A 182 -13.13 24.18 -12.58
C LEU A 182 -12.47 25.55 -12.45
N ASN A 183 -11.33 25.80 -13.13
CA ASN A 183 -10.53 27.02 -13.02
C ASN A 183 -10.22 27.40 -11.55
N ILE A 184 -9.75 26.43 -10.75
CA ILE A 184 -9.40 26.62 -9.34
C ILE A 184 -7.93 27.02 -9.23
N ASP A 185 -7.65 28.33 -9.35
CA ASP A 185 -6.33 28.92 -9.22
C ASP A 185 -6.09 29.41 -7.78
N THR A 186 -5.14 28.77 -7.07
CA THR A 186 -4.78 29.15 -5.69
C THR A 186 -4.28 30.60 -5.59
N LEU A 187 -3.49 31.08 -6.55
CA LEU A 187 -2.91 32.42 -6.52
C LEU A 187 -3.99 33.47 -6.77
N GLU A 188 -4.94 33.18 -7.67
CA GLU A 188 -6.09 34.04 -7.94
C GLU A 188 -7.02 34.13 -6.72
N ILE A 189 -7.35 32.98 -6.11
CA ILE A 189 -8.14 32.94 -4.87
C ILE A 189 -7.45 33.73 -3.76
N ALA A 190 -6.16 33.51 -3.54
CA ALA A 190 -5.41 34.22 -2.51
C ALA A 190 -5.39 35.75 -2.77
N ARG A 191 -5.20 36.16 -4.02
CA ARG A 191 -5.21 37.58 -4.41
C ARG A 191 -6.57 38.21 -4.14
N ILE A 192 -7.66 37.56 -4.55
CA ILE A 192 -9.04 38.05 -4.38
C ILE A 192 -9.38 38.27 -2.91
N VAL A 193 -9.08 37.27 -2.07
CA VAL A 193 -9.37 37.36 -0.62
C VAL A 193 -8.47 38.41 0.05
N TRP A 194 -7.19 38.49 -0.35
CA TRP A 194 -6.25 39.46 0.21
C TRP A 194 -6.62 40.91 -0.11
N THR A 195 -6.95 41.21 -1.37
CA THR A 195 -7.26 42.58 -1.80
C THR A 195 -8.67 43.01 -1.42
N GLY A 196 -9.52 42.10 -0.92
CA GLY A 196 -10.93 42.37 -0.61
C GLY A 196 -11.76 42.72 -1.85
N THR A 197 -11.16 42.64 -3.03
CA THR A 197 -11.85 42.80 -4.31
C THR A 197 -12.24 41.41 -4.76
N ALA A 198 -13.41 40.94 -4.36
CA ALA A 198 -14.17 40.14 -5.30
C ALA A 198 -14.33 41.04 -6.53
N ALA A 199 -13.53 40.79 -7.56
CA ALA A 199 -13.63 41.48 -8.83
C ALA A 199 -14.95 41.04 -9.47
N PHE A 200 -16.05 41.52 -8.90
CA PHE A 200 -17.36 41.42 -9.49
C PHE A 200 -17.25 42.16 -10.82
N GLY A 201 -17.43 41.44 -11.93
CA GLY A 201 -17.86 42.09 -13.16
C GLY A 201 -19.00 43.05 -12.78
N ALA A 202 -18.87 44.31 -13.19
CA ALA A 202 -19.71 45.42 -12.75
C ALA A 202 -21.20 45.01 -12.69
N GLY A 203 -21.77 44.88 -11.49
CA GLY A 203 -23.22 44.60 -11.38
C GLY A 203 -23.79 44.02 -10.07
N VAL A 204 -23.00 43.61 -9.06
CA VAL A 204 -23.58 43.03 -7.82
C VAL A 204 -23.25 43.91 -6.60
N PRO A 205 -24.25 44.38 -5.81
CA PRO A 205 -24.01 45.19 -4.63
C PRO A 205 -23.32 44.37 -3.53
N ALA A 206 -22.40 45.02 -2.81
CA ALA A 206 -21.55 44.42 -1.80
C ALA A 206 -22.35 43.63 -0.75
N ALA A 207 -22.23 42.30 -0.78
CA ALA A 207 -22.80 41.43 0.23
C ALA A 207 -21.71 40.97 1.20
N GLY A 208 -21.85 41.36 2.47
CA GLY A 208 -21.48 40.56 3.64
C GLY A 208 -20.01 40.17 3.81
N SER A 209 -19.78 39.34 4.83
CA SER A 209 -18.45 38.89 5.27
C SER A 209 -17.74 38.08 4.17
N PRO A 210 -16.40 37.93 4.20
CA PRO A 210 -15.64 37.17 3.20
C PRO A 210 -16.13 35.73 2.95
N GLN A 211 -16.85 35.16 3.92
CA GLN A 211 -17.41 33.81 3.88
C GLN A 211 -18.70 33.72 3.05
N ASP A 212 -19.50 34.79 3.00
CA ASP A 212 -20.76 34.85 2.25
C ASP A 212 -20.52 34.96 0.73
N ALA A 213 -19.38 35.55 0.34
CA ALA A 213 -18.96 35.68 -1.05
C ALA A 213 -18.61 34.33 -1.71
N ILE A 214 -18.22 33.32 -0.92
CA ILE A 214 -17.88 31.98 -1.41
C ILE A 214 -19.14 31.13 -1.65
N LEU A 215 -20.23 31.41 -0.94
CA LEU A 215 -21.46 30.58 -0.93
C LEU A 215 -22.53 31.03 -1.94
N THR A 216 -22.41 32.23 -2.52
CA THR A 216 -23.44 32.81 -3.40
C THR A 216 -23.09 32.62 -4.88
N ALA A 217 -23.32 31.42 -5.43
CA ALA A 217 -23.00 31.08 -6.82
C ALA A 217 -23.88 31.85 -7.84
N GLY A 218 -23.37 32.98 -8.33
CA GLY A 218 -23.88 33.76 -9.47
C GLY A 218 -22.76 34.10 -10.49
N PRO A 219 -23.10 34.65 -11.68
CA PRO A 219 -22.24 34.71 -12.89
C PRO A 219 -21.10 35.74 -12.85
N GLY A 220 -20.40 35.87 -11.73
CA GLY A 220 -19.22 36.70 -11.55
C GLY A 220 -18.27 36.14 -10.49
N MET A 221 -18.13 34.82 -10.42
CA MET A 221 -17.41 34.13 -9.35
C MET A 221 -15.94 33.81 -9.70
N PRO A 222 -15.06 33.67 -8.67
CA PRO A 222 -13.64 33.32 -8.80
C PRO A 222 -13.34 31.90 -9.33
N ILE A 223 -14.38 31.08 -9.52
CA ILE A 223 -14.29 29.66 -9.87
C ILE A 223 -15.12 29.46 -11.14
N GLY A 224 -14.55 28.76 -12.11
CA GLY A 224 -15.15 28.50 -13.42
C GLY A 224 -14.51 29.32 -14.55
N TRP A 225 -14.70 28.86 -15.77
CA TRP A 225 -14.24 29.55 -16.97
C TRP A 225 -15.34 30.50 -17.45
N ILE A 226 -15.01 31.79 -17.60
CA ILE A 226 -15.90 32.76 -18.23
C ILE A 226 -15.67 32.64 -19.73
N PHE A 227 -16.63 32.03 -20.41
CA PHE A 227 -16.64 31.99 -21.86
C PHE A 227 -17.55 33.11 -22.38
N ALA A 228 -17.15 33.79 -23.46
CA ALA A 228 -18.05 34.72 -24.14
C ALA A 228 -19.31 33.96 -24.58
N GLU A 229 -20.49 34.59 -24.45
CA GLU A 229 -21.82 34.01 -24.72
C GLU A 229 -21.95 33.40 -26.13
N GLU A 230 -21.04 33.76 -27.04
CA GLU A 230 -20.94 33.28 -28.42
C GLU A 230 -20.12 31.98 -28.62
N SER A 231 -19.51 31.45 -27.56
CA SER A 231 -18.64 30.28 -27.66
C SER A 231 -19.42 28.95 -27.51
N ARG A 232 -19.25 28.06 -28.50
CA ARG A 232 -19.86 26.72 -28.48
C ARG A 232 -19.15 25.82 -27.44
N PRO A 233 -19.85 24.87 -26.81
CA PRO A 233 -19.28 24.04 -25.73
C PRO A 233 -18.02 23.26 -26.09
N TRP A 234 -17.77 22.98 -27.38
CA TRP A 234 -16.55 22.31 -27.84
C TRP A 234 -15.36 23.26 -28.04
N THR A 235 -15.55 24.57 -28.21
CA THR A 235 -14.46 25.57 -28.29
C THR A 235 -13.98 26.02 -26.91
N ALA A 236 -14.77 25.77 -25.86
CA ALA A 236 -14.44 26.06 -24.47
C ALA A 236 -13.06 25.51 -24.03
N GLY A 237 -12.72 24.29 -24.44
CA GLY A 237 -11.41 23.69 -24.12
C GLY A 237 -10.22 24.39 -24.79
N LEU A 238 -10.40 24.85 -26.03
CA LEU A 238 -9.35 25.60 -26.76
C LEU A 238 -9.19 27.02 -26.20
N ALA A 239 -10.27 27.64 -25.72
CA ALA A 239 -10.24 28.92 -25.02
C ALA A 239 -9.52 28.84 -23.66
N ALA A 240 -9.71 27.76 -22.90
CA ALA A 240 -8.96 27.54 -21.66
C ALA A 240 -7.44 27.45 -21.93
N VAL A 241 -7.04 26.74 -22.99
CA VAL A 241 -5.63 26.61 -23.39
C VAL A 241 -5.02 27.96 -23.76
N SER A 242 -5.73 28.82 -24.50
CA SER A 242 -5.23 30.15 -24.88
C SER A 242 -5.14 31.12 -23.68
N VAL A 243 -6.06 31.03 -22.72
CA VAL A 243 -5.99 31.81 -21.46
C VAL A 243 -4.79 31.38 -20.61
N ILE A 244 -4.52 30.08 -20.52
CA ILE A 244 -3.37 29.55 -19.79
C ILE A 244 -2.06 30.00 -20.46
N ALA A 245 -1.99 29.95 -21.79
CA ALA A 245 -0.82 30.37 -22.55
C ALA A 245 -0.52 31.88 -22.39
N SER A 246 -1.55 32.70 -22.23
CA SER A 246 -1.40 34.15 -22.03
C SER A 246 -1.11 34.57 -20.58
N HIS A 247 -1.38 33.70 -19.60
CA HIS A 247 -1.19 33.96 -18.17
C HIS A 247 -0.43 32.82 -17.49
N PRO A 248 0.91 32.74 -17.64
CA PRO A 248 1.69 31.62 -17.12
C PRO A 248 1.64 31.49 -15.59
N SER A 249 1.31 32.56 -14.86
CA SER A 249 1.06 32.49 -13.42
C SER A 249 -0.08 31.55 -13.05
N LYS A 250 -1.05 31.34 -13.94
CA LYS A 250 -2.15 30.38 -13.73
C LYS A 250 -1.67 28.93 -13.69
N LEU A 251 -0.63 28.59 -14.44
CA LEU A 251 -0.01 27.27 -14.36
C LEU A 251 0.54 26.99 -12.97
N LEU A 252 1.19 28.00 -12.35
CA LEU A 252 1.69 27.90 -11.00
C LEU A 252 0.54 27.77 -10.00
N GLY A 253 -0.53 28.55 -10.17
CA GLY A 253 -1.75 28.45 -9.38
C GLY A 253 -2.40 27.07 -9.41
N PHE A 254 -2.61 26.50 -10.59
CA PHE A 254 -3.15 25.15 -10.77
C PHE A 254 -2.23 24.06 -10.22
N LEU A 255 -0.91 24.21 -10.38
CA LEU A 255 0.06 23.27 -9.83
C LEU A 255 0.01 23.27 -8.30
N ILE A 256 -0.04 24.45 -7.67
CA ILE A 256 -0.20 24.58 -6.22
C ILE A 256 -1.52 23.95 -5.78
N THR A 257 -2.63 24.23 -6.46
CA THR A 257 -3.93 23.62 -6.17
C THR A 257 -3.86 22.09 -6.26
N ALA A 258 -3.31 21.55 -7.34
CA ALA A 258 -3.23 20.10 -7.56
C ALA A 258 -2.39 19.41 -6.49
N VAL A 259 -1.25 20.00 -6.12
CA VAL A 259 -0.40 19.49 -5.04
C VAL A 259 -1.13 19.57 -3.70
N ALA A 260 -1.72 20.72 -3.36
CA ALA A 260 -2.44 20.91 -2.10
C ALA A 260 -3.62 19.92 -1.96
N VAL A 261 -4.42 19.74 -3.00
CA VAL A 261 -5.53 18.77 -3.05
C VAL A 261 -5.02 17.33 -2.95
N SER A 262 -3.92 17.00 -3.64
CA SER A 262 -3.34 15.64 -3.58
C SER A 262 -2.80 15.29 -2.18
N LEU A 263 -2.23 16.25 -1.46
CA LEU A 263 -1.69 16.06 -0.10
C LEU A 263 -2.80 15.98 0.96
N THR A 264 -3.86 16.77 0.78
CA THR A 264 -4.99 16.83 1.71
C THR A 264 -5.91 15.61 1.62
N ALA A 265 -6.04 14.99 0.45
CA ALA A 265 -6.87 13.79 0.28
C ALA A 265 -6.46 12.63 1.20
N ASP A 266 -5.16 12.37 1.36
CA ASP A 266 -4.66 11.29 2.23
C ASP A 266 -4.84 11.63 3.72
N LEU A 267 -4.63 12.90 4.11
CA LEU A 267 -4.77 13.39 5.48
C LEU A 267 -6.23 13.37 5.96
N TRP A 268 -7.16 13.98 5.22
CA TRP A 268 -8.57 14.05 5.64
C TRP A 268 -9.24 12.68 5.62
N PHE A 269 -8.89 11.81 4.67
CA PHE A 269 -9.43 10.45 4.65
C PHE A 269 -8.95 9.63 5.87
N SER A 270 -7.71 9.85 6.33
CA SER A 270 -7.21 9.23 7.56
C SER A 270 -7.94 9.75 8.81
N LEU A 271 -8.26 11.04 8.86
CA LEU A 271 -9.01 11.66 9.97
C LEU A 271 -10.48 11.25 9.98
N LEU A 272 -11.13 11.14 8.82
CA LEU A 272 -12.51 10.65 8.69
C LEU A 272 -12.63 9.18 9.12
N ARG A 273 -11.67 8.33 8.72
CA ARG A 273 -11.60 6.93 9.18
C ARG A 273 -11.48 6.80 10.69
N ARG A 274 -10.82 7.77 11.35
CA ARG A 274 -10.61 7.77 12.80
C ARG A 274 -11.87 8.17 13.59
N ARG A 275 -12.78 8.94 12.99
CA ARG A 275 -14.00 9.46 13.65
C ARG A 275 -15.29 8.76 13.27
N GLY A 276 -15.34 8.07 12.15
CA GLY A 276 -16.49 7.26 11.76
C GLY A 276 -16.00 6.02 11.03
N GLY A 277 -16.38 4.85 11.53
CA GLY A 277 -16.07 3.53 10.95
C GLY A 277 -16.69 3.28 9.57
N LEU A 278 -16.77 4.29 8.70
CA LEU A 278 -17.18 4.19 7.30
C LEU A 278 -16.10 3.43 6.52
N ARG A 279 -16.18 2.11 6.61
CA ARG A 279 -15.44 1.14 5.82
C ARG A 279 -16.00 1.13 4.39
N ALA A 280 -15.62 2.11 3.56
CA ALA A 280 -15.98 2.15 2.13
C ALA A 280 -15.24 1.08 1.29
N THR A 281 -14.28 0.38 1.88
CA THR A 281 -13.56 -0.73 1.26
C THR A 281 -13.51 -1.85 2.27
N GLY A 282 -14.03 -3.03 1.90
CA GLY A 282 -14.00 -4.23 2.73
C GLY A 282 -12.61 -4.37 3.36
N ALA A 283 -12.58 -4.33 4.69
CA ALA A 283 -11.34 -4.51 5.42
C ALA A 283 -10.75 -5.87 5.04
N LEU A 284 -9.42 -5.93 4.96
CA LEU A 284 -8.70 -7.20 5.05
C LEU A 284 -9.34 -7.99 6.21
N PRO A 285 -9.77 -9.25 6.03
CA PRO A 285 -10.20 -10.06 7.16
C PRO A 285 -9.02 -10.10 8.12
N GLU A 286 -9.16 -9.38 9.23
CA GLU A 286 -8.18 -9.38 10.29
C GLU A 286 -8.03 -10.84 10.71
N ARG A 287 -6.79 -11.33 10.62
CA ARG A 287 -6.41 -12.71 10.93
C ARG A 287 -7.12 -13.06 12.25
N ARG A 288 -8.16 -13.90 12.20
CA ARG A 288 -8.63 -14.57 13.42
C ARG A 288 -7.51 -15.56 13.73
N MET A 289 -6.50 -15.06 14.44
CA MET A 289 -5.40 -15.82 15.01
C MET A 289 -6.04 -16.89 15.90
N ALA A 290 -6.37 -18.04 15.31
CA ALA A 290 -6.62 -19.23 16.09
C ALA A 290 -5.25 -19.64 16.66
N GLY A 291 -4.95 -19.13 17.86
CA GLY A 291 -3.88 -19.67 18.72
C GLY A 291 -2.76 -18.74 19.17
N VAL A 292 -2.62 -17.49 18.69
CA VAL A 292 -1.63 -16.54 19.25
C VAL A 292 -2.11 -15.10 19.08
N HIS A 293 -2.87 -14.61 20.05
CA HIS A 293 -2.84 -13.20 20.40
C HIS A 293 -2.02 -13.10 21.70
N PRO A 294 -0.88 -12.39 21.75
CA PRO A 294 -0.44 -11.88 23.03
C PRO A 294 -1.54 -10.93 23.53
N ALA A 295 -1.97 -11.14 24.77
CA ALA A 295 -2.93 -10.28 25.44
C ALA A 295 -2.52 -8.80 25.32
N PRO A 296 -3.47 -7.84 25.33
CA PRO A 296 -3.11 -6.44 25.38
C PRO A 296 -2.28 -6.19 26.63
N TYR A 297 -1.03 -5.73 26.45
CA TYR A 297 -0.18 -5.40 27.58
C TYR A 297 -0.88 -4.33 28.43
N PRO A 298 -1.13 -4.58 29.74
CA PRO A 298 -1.49 -3.50 30.64
C PRO A 298 -0.27 -2.59 30.74
N ALA A 299 -0.50 -1.28 30.68
CA ALA A 299 0.54 -0.30 30.95
C ALA A 299 0.89 -0.35 32.44
N ILE A 300 1.90 -1.13 32.84
CA ILE A 300 2.49 -1.03 34.19
C ILE A 300 4.00 -1.24 34.12
N GLN A 301 4.68 -0.18 34.59
CA GLN A 301 5.95 -0.07 35.29
C GLN A 301 6.96 -1.24 35.26
N MET A 302 8.21 -0.83 35.06
CA MET A 302 9.41 -1.51 35.56
C MET A 302 9.15 -2.26 36.87
N SER A 303 9.22 -3.59 36.81
CA SER A 303 9.62 -4.41 37.94
C SER A 303 10.23 -5.69 37.42
N ALA A 304 11.36 -6.07 38.00
CA ALA A 304 12.13 -7.26 37.73
C ALA A 304 11.33 -8.55 38.02
N VAL A 305 11.97 -9.70 37.71
CA VAL A 305 11.55 -11.11 37.93
C VAL A 305 10.83 -11.68 36.71
N GLY A 306 11.27 -12.73 36.00
CA GLY A 306 12.20 -13.80 36.32
C GLY A 306 11.53 -15.13 35.96
N LEU A 307 11.77 -15.64 34.73
CA LEU A 307 11.59 -17.04 34.35
C LEU A 307 12.37 -17.34 33.06
N ALA A 308 13.64 -17.72 33.26
CA ALA A 308 14.45 -18.56 32.37
C ALA A 308 13.88 -20.02 32.39
N PRO A 309 14.30 -21.03 31.58
CA PRO A 309 15.61 -21.20 30.94
C PRO A 309 15.63 -22.02 29.61
N GLU A 310 14.69 -21.84 28.67
CA GLU A 310 14.60 -22.77 27.51
C GLU A 310 15.22 -22.26 26.19
N ARG A 311 15.62 -20.98 26.13
CA ARG A 311 16.25 -20.37 24.95
C ARG A 311 17.76 -20.21 25.05
N ALA A 312 18.34 -20.52 26.22
CA ALA A 312 19.77 -20.34 26.46
C ALA A 312 20.60 -21.55 25.97
N GLU A 313 20.01 -22.75 25.90
CA GLU A 313 20.73 -23.98 25.55
C GLU A 313 20.81 -24.24 24.04
N SER A 314 19.86 -23.75 23.24
CA SER A 314 19.83 -24.01 21.78
C SER A 314 20.97 -23.33 21.00
N ASP A 315 21.65 -22.34 21.57
CA ASP A 315 22.66 -21.54 20.86
C ASP A 315 24.11 -21.83 21.29
N LEU A 316 24.33 -22.68 22.30
CA LEU A 316 25.67 -23.12 22.69
C LEU A 316 26.07 -24.45 22.01
N GLU A 317 25.11 -25.34 21.75
CA GLU A 317 25.40 -26.68 21.20
C GLU A 317 25.54 -26.71 19.67
N ALA A 318 25.17 -25.63 18.96
CA ALA A 318 25.14 -25.61 17.50
C ALA A 318 26.40 -25.04 16.81
N SER A 319 27.41 -24.54 17.54
CA SER A 319 28.47 -23.73 16.92
C SER A 319 29.92 -23.99 17.30
N GLY A 320 30.25 -24.88 18.26
CA GLY A 320 31.64 -25.22 18.55
C GLY A 320 32.55 -24.03 18.93
N LEU A 321 31.95 -22.89 19.28
CA LEU A 321 32.66 -21.65 19.61
C LEU A 321 33.15 -21.70 21.06
N THR A 322 34.44 -21.41 21.24
CA THR A 322 35.03 -21.26 22.57
C THR A 322 34.64 -19.93 23.19
N ARG A 323 34.84 -19.80 24.51
CA ARG A 323 34.60 -18.54 25.22
C ARG A 323 35.41 -17.38 24.61
N ASP A 324 36.64 -17.68 24.19
CA ASP A 324 37.54 -16.70 23.58
C ASP A 324 37.01 -16.23 22.21
N ASP A 325 36.45 -17.14 21.41
CA ASP A 325 35.80 -16.79 20.14
C ASP A 325 34.59 -15.87 20.35
N ILE A 326 33.82 -16.08 21.43
CA ILE A 326 32.68 -15.23 21.77
C ILE A 326 33.16 -13.84 22.21
N GLU A 327 34.25 -13.74 22.96
CA GLU A 327 34.83 -12.44 23.30
C GLU A 327 35.35 -11.70 22.07
N ASP A 328 35.96 -12.41 21.10
CA ASP A 328 36.39 -11.81 19.84
C ASP A 328 35.21 -11.30 19.01
N ILE A 329 34.10 -12.05 18.97
CA ILE A 329 32.84 -11.60 18.38
C ILE A 329 32.30 -10.36 19.09
N GLN A 330 32.31 -10.32 20.42
CA GLN A 330 31.87 -9.16 21.20
C GLN A 330 32.75 -7.92 20.90
N ARG A 331 34.07 -8.09 20.76
CA ARG A 331 34.98 -7.02 20.34
C ARG A 331 34.68 -6.54 18.92
N ALA A 332 34.42 -7.46 17.99
CA ALA A 332 34.05 -7.14 16.60
C ALA A 332 32.72 -6.38 16.51
N LEU A 333 31.79 -6.64 17.43
CA LEU A 333 30.53 -5.90 17.60
C LEU A 333 30.70 -4.55 18.31
N GLY A 334 31.91 -4.17 18.71
CA GLY A 334 32.21 -2.89 19.37
C GLY A 334 31.96 -2.89 20.89
N MET A 335 31.77 -4.05 21.52
CA MET A 335 31.64 -4.17 22.97
C MET A 335 33.01 -4.02 23.64
N THR A 336 33.08 -3.29 24.75
CA THR A 336 34.35 -3.02 25.47
C THR A 336 34.21 -3.17 26.98
N GLY A 337 35.32 -3.51 27.63
CA GLY A 337 35.43 -3.56 29.10
C GLY A 337 34.48 -4.57 29.73
N ARG A 338 33.61 -4.11 30.65
CA ARG A 338 32.70 -4.95 31.45
C ARG A 338 31.64 -5.74 30.66
N PHE A 339 31.53 -5.48 29.35
CA PHE A 339 30.57 -6.13 28.47
C PHE A 339 31.17 -7.29 27.66
N LEU A 340 32.47 -7.59 27.84
CA LEU A 340 33.12 -8.80 27.32
C LEU A 340 32.87 -9.96 28.28
N THR A 341 31.70 -10.58 28.13
CA THR A 341 31.24 -11.64 29.04
C THR A 341 31.73 -13.02 28.59
N GLY A 342 32.09 -13.18 27.30
CA GLY A 342 32.38 -14.49 26.70
C GLY A 342 31.15 -15.41 26.63
N HIS A 343 29.95 -14.84 26.78
CA HIS A 343 28.67 -15.53 26.75
C HIS A 343 27.68 -14.79 25.83
N LEU A 344 26.72 -15.52 25.26
CA LEU A 344 25.63 -14.95 24.44
C LEU A 344 24.51 -14.36 25.31
N ASP A 345 24.88 -13.40 26.14
CA ASP A 345 23.97 -12.69 27.02
C ASP A 345 23.01 -11.77 26.22
N PRO A 346 21.89 -11.32 26.82
CA PRO A 346 20.91 -10.49 26.13
C PRO A 346 21.50 -9.22 25.52
N ALA A 347 22.53 -8.61 26.12
CA ALA A 347 23.16 -7.42 25.55
C ALA A 347 23.95 -7.77 24.28
N THR A 348 24.70 -8.87 24.28
CA THR A 348 25.38 -9.40 23.09
C THR A 348 24.39 -9.70 21.96
N ARG A 349 23.21 -10.25 22.28
CA ARG A 349 22.16 -10.51 21.28
C ARG A 349 21.58 -9.26 20.65
N SER A 350 21.34 -8.22 21.44
CA SER A 350 20.92 -6.92 20.91
C SER A 350 21.96 -6.30 19.98
N MET A 351 23.25 -6.44 20.29
CA MET A 351 24.33 -5.99 19.40
C MET A 351 24.39 -6.79 18.09
N ILE A 352 24.09 -8.09 18.13
CA ILE A 352 23.97 -8.94 16.93
C ILE A 352 22.80 -8.49 16.05
N GLU A 353 21.64 -8.18 16.64
CA GLU A 353 20.48 -7.66 15.90
C GLU A 353 20.79 -6.34 15.19
N GLU A 354 21.48 -5.43 15.88
CA GLU A 354 21.88 -4.13 15.34
C GLU A 354 22.91 -4.27 14.20
N TYR A 355 23.89 -5.16 14.37
CA TYR A 355 24.84 -5.49 13.30
C TYR A 355 24.15 -6.12 12.09
N GLN A 356 23.20 -7.04 12.29
CA GLN A 356 22.42 -7.63 11.20
C GLN A 356 21.64 -6.57 10.41
N LEU A 357 21.05 -5.59 11.10
CA LEU A 357 20.39 -4.46 10.46
C LEU A 357 21.37 -3.60 9.66
N SER A 358 22.58 -3.34 10.17
CA SER A 358 23.58 -2.52 9.48
C SER A 358 24.08 -3.15 8.18
N VAL A 359 24.14 -4.49 8.12
CA VAL A 359 24.50 -5.24 6.89
C VAL A 359 23.30 -5.61 6.01
N GLY A 360 22.11 -5.07 6.28
CA GLY A 360 20.90 -5.28 5.47
C GLY A 360 20.24 -6.66 5.62
N ARG A 361 20.49 -7.35 6.73
CA ARG A 361 19.86 -8.63 7.10
C ARG A 361 18.69 -8.41 8.06
N ARG A 362 17.86 -9.45 8.22
CA ARG A 362 16.77 -9.43 9.21
C ARG A 362 17.37 -9.52 10.63
N PRO A 363 16.93 -8.70 11.60
CA PRO A 363 17.41 -8.76 12.99
C PRO A 363 16.82 -10.01 13.67
N THR A 364 17.57 -11.09 13.67
CA THR A 364 17.18 -12.35 14.33
C THR A 364 17.86 -12.53 15.67
N GLY A 365 18.98 -11.83 15.93
CA GLY A 365 19.74 -11.97 17.18
C GLY A 365 20.43 -13.32 17.34
N VAL A 366 20.48 -14.10 16.26
CA VAL A 366 21.09 -15.44 16.18
C VAL A 366 22.42 -15.35 15.43
N LEU A 367 23.46 -15.97 15.99
CA LEU A 367 24.75 -16.16 15.35
C LEU A 367 24.68 -17.34 14.38
N THR A 368 24.66 -17.04 13.08
CA THR A 368 24.80 -18.06 12.03
C THR A 368 26.28 -18.33 11.75
N PRO A 369 26.66 -19.52 11.24
CA PRO A 369 28.05 -19.84 10.91
C PRO A 369 28.72 -18.80 9.98
N TYR A 370 27.95 -18.27 9.03
CA TYR A 370 28.40 -17.17 8.16
C TYR A 370 28.71 -15.86 8.92
N LEU A 371 27.91 -15.55 9.94
CA LEU A 371 28.09 -14.32 10.73
C LEU A 371 29.33 -14.42 11.62
N VAL A 372 29.57 -15.61 12.16
CA VAL A 372 30.76 -15.95 12.95
C VAL A 372 32.02 -15.77 12.11
N GLU A 373 32.08 -16.38 10.92
CA GLU A 373 33.21 -16.25 10.00
C GLU A 373 33.49 -14.79 9.64
N ARG A 374 32.45 -14.00 9.39
CA ARG A 374 32.57 -12.59 9.03
C ARG A 374 33.00 -11.68 10.19
N LEU A 375 32.60 -12.00 11.42
CA LEU A 375 32.98 -11.22 12.61
C LEU A 375 34.38 -11.57 13.10
N LEU A 376 34.83 -12.81 12.92
CA LEU A 376 36.17 -13.25 13.28
C LEU A 376 37.23 -12.93 12.21
N ASN A 377 36.87 -12.93 10.91
CA ASN A 377 37.77 -12.60 9.80
C ASN A 377 37.28 -11.37 8.99
N PRO A 378 37.38 -10.14 9.51
CA PRO A 378 36.87 -8.95 8.83
C PRO A 378 37.63 -8.53 7.55
N PHE A 379 38.78 -9.15 7.25
CA PHE A 379 39.68 -8.77 6.15
C PHE A 379 39.73 -9.75 4.97
N GLU A 380 39.09 -10.91 5.05
CA GLU A 380 38.98 -11.82 3.91
C GLU A 380 37.73 -11.45 3.08
N ARG A 381 37.96 -11.10 1.80
CA ARG A 381 36.92 -10.77 0.81
C ARG A 381 36.82 -11.83 -0.26
#